data_AF-A0A5C1AEY8-F1
#
_entry.id   AF-A0A5C1AEY8-F1
#
_cell.length_a   1.000
_cell.length_b   1.000
_cell.length_c   1.000
_cell.angle_alpha   90.00
_cell.angle_beta   90.00
_cell.angle_gamma   90.00
#
_symmetry.space_group_name_H-M   'P 1'
#
loop_
_entity.id
_entity.type
_entity.pdbx_description
1 polymer ?
#
loop_
_entity_poly.entity_id
_entity_poly.type
_entity_poly.pdbx_seq_one_letter_code
_entity_poly.pdbx_strand_id
1 'polypeptide(L)'
;MARYFYKDPIAAAWMAKHFRMKLLAGKFTLQAESVDTFLRLLAEGMEIDTIVVQKESIPLLDPKVGDMVEDDGRGKLRILTEQHFPYTANLKQIVQRNGRAFIFPSQLKD
;
A
#
# COMPACT_ATOMS: atom_id res chain seq x y z
N MET A 1 13.65 -8.88 8.31
CA MET A 1 13.24 -7.45 8.16
C MET A 1 11.96 -7.47 7.35
N ALA A 2 10.85 -6.96 7.89
CA ALA A 2 9.53 -7.16 7.28
C ALA A 2 9.51 -6.71 5.80
N ARG A 3 9.15 -7.63 4.91
CA ARG A 3 9.03 -7.37 3.48
C ARG A 3 7.56 -7.25 3.11
N TYR A 4 7.18 -6.10 2.57
CA TYR A 4 5.81 -5.82 2.13
C TYR A 4 5.66 -6.09 0.63
N PHE A 5 4.52 -6.66 0.25
CA PHE A 5 4.25 -6.99 -1.15
C PHE A 5 2.76 -7.02 -1.49
N TYR A 6 2.47 -6.90 -2.78
CA TYR A 6 1.16 -7.15 -3.38
C TYR A 6 1.22 -8.40 -4.26
N LYS A 7 0.16 -9.20 -4.21
CA LYS A 7 -0.11 -10.27 -5.19
C LYS A 7 -1.02 -9.78 -6.31
N ASP A 8 -1.91 -8.84 -6.00
CA ASP A 8 -2.79 -8.23 -6.98
C ASP A 8 -2.07 -7.07 -7.70
N PRO A 9 -1.81 -7.18 -9.02
CA PRO A 9 -1.16 -6.12 -9.77
C PRO A 9 -2.00 -4.85 -9.90
N ILE A 10 -3.32 -4.95 -9.84
CA ILE A 10 -4.21 -3.79 -9.91
C ILE A 10 -4.15 -3.00 -8.61
N ALA A 11 -4.12 -3.69 -7.46
CA ALA A 11 -3.88 -3.06 -6.17
C ALA A 11 -2.52 -2.33 -6.14
N ALA A 12 -1.46 -2.98 -6.61
CA ALA A 12 -0.15 -2.36 -6.74
C ALA A 12 -0.17 -1.09 -7.62
N ALA A 13 -0.78 -1.18 -8.81
CA ALA A 13 -0.91 -0.06 -9.73
C ALA A 13 -1.71 1.11 -9.12
N TRP A 14 -2.80 0.80 -8.41
CA TRP A 14 -3.59 1.80 -7.67
C TRP A 14 -2.73 2.55 -6.64
N MET A 15 -1.97 1.80 -5.85
CA MET A 15 -1.12 2.36 -4.80
C MET A 15 0.01 3.22 -5.37
N ALA A 16 0.61 2.79 -6.47
CA ALA A 16 1.59 3.59 -7.21
C ALA A 16 0.99 4.89 -7.74
N LYS A 17 -0.18 4.82 -8.40
CA LYS A 17 -0.85 5.97 -9.02
C LYS A 17 -1.27 7.03 -8.00
N HIS A 18 -1.91 6.60 -6.91
CA HIS A 18 -2.60 7.51 -6.00
C HIS A 18 -1.80 7.93 -4.78
N PHE A 19 -0.82 7.11 -4.37
CA PHE A 19 -0.01 7.35 -3.18
C PHE A 19 1.49 7.42 -3.48
N ARG A 20 1.88 7.43 -4.76
CA ARG A 20 3.28 7.53 -5.21
C ARG A 20 4.17 6.41 -4.65
N MET A 21 3.57 5.26 -4.34
CA MET A 21 4.29 4.09 -3.84
C MET A 21 5.19 3.52 -4.95
N LYS A 22 6.48 3.33 -4.66
CA LYS A 22 7.45 2.68 -5.55
C LYS A 22 7.48 1.18 -5.29
N LEU A 23 7.34 0.42 -6.36
CA LEU A 23 7.13 -1.01 -6.33
C LEU A 23 8.06 -1.70 -7.33
N LEU A 24 8.46 -2.93 -7.04
CA LEU A 24 9.28 -3.76 -7.93
C LEU A 24 8.49 -5.02 -8.33
N ALA A 25 8.22 -5.16 -9.63
CA ALA A 25 7.55 -6.29 -10.24
C ALA A 25 8.53 -7.00 -11.18
N GLY A 26 9.23 -8.03 -10.67
CA GLY A 26 10.35 -8.64 -11.40
C GLY A 26 11.46 -7.61 -11.67
N LYS A 27 11.71 -7.30 -12.95
CA LYS A 27 12.66 -6.25 -13.38
C LYS A 27 11.99 -4.89 -13.63
N PHE A 28 10.66 -4.84 -13.62
CA PHE A 28 9.91 -3.63 -13.86
C PHE A 28 9.79 -2.82 -12.57
N THR A 29 10.14 -1.54 -12.63
CA THR A 29 9.93 -0.61 -11.50
C THR A 29 8.61 0.13 -11.71
N LEU A 30 7.61 -0.21 -10.90
CA LEU A 30 6.30 0.41 -10.93
C LEU A 30 6.28 1.67 -10.06
N GLN A 31 6.10 2.80 -10.72
CA GLN A 31 5.92 4.14 -10.17
C GLN A 31 4.72 4.82 -10.85
N ALA A 32 4.24 5.93 -10.31
CA ALA A 32 3.03 6.62 -10.80
C ALA A 32 3.04 6.91 -12.30
N GLU A 33 4.20 7.30 -12.85
CA GLU A 33 4.39 7.66 -14.26
C GLU A 33 4.41 6.42 -15.19
N SER A 34 4.65 5.24 -14.63
CA SER A 34 4.78 3.98 -15.37
C SER A 34 3.54 3.09 -15.30
N VAL A 35 2.48 3.53 -14.60
CA VAL A 35 1.27 2.72 -14.35
C VAL A 35 0.61 2.29 -15.65
N ASP A 36 0.45 3.19 -16.62
CA ASP A 36 -0.24 2.86 -17.88
C ASP A 36 0.56 1.83 -18.69
N THR A 37 1.89 1.97 -18.72
CA THR A 37 2.79 0.97 -19.33
C THR A 37 2.69 -0.38 -18.63
N PHE A 38 2.66 -0.37 -17.29
CA PHE A 38 2.54 -1.58 -16.50
C PHE A 38 1.22 -2.33 -16.79
N LEU A 39 0.10 -1.60 -16.82
CA LEU A 39 -1.22 -2.17 -17.14
C LEU A 39 -1.28 -2.71 -18.57
N ARG A 40 -0.64 -2.02 -19.53
CA ARG A 40 -0.54 -2.53 -20.91
C ARG A 40 0.26 -3.84 -20.96
N LEU A 41 1.43 -3.90 -20.32
CA LEU A 41 2.25 -5.12 -20.29
C LEU A 41 1.51 -6.30 -19.64
N LEU A 42 0.72 -6.04 -18.59
CA LEU A 42 -0.15 -7.07 -18.00
C LEU A 42 -1.20 -7.58 -19.00
N ALA A 43 -1.84 -6.68 -19.74
CA ALA A 43 -2.80 -7.05 -20.78
C ALA A 43 -2.15 -7.84 -21.94
N GLU A 44 -0.86 -7.62 -22.18
CA GLU A 44 -0.03 -8.35 -23.16
C GLU A 44 0.49 -9.70 -22.63
N GLY A 45 0.18 -10.07 -21.38
CA GLY A 45 0.53 -11.37 -20.81
C GLY A 45 1.80 -11.40 -19.96
N MET A 46 2.28 -10.25 -19.47
CA MET A 46 3.37 -10.21 -18.50
C MET A 46 2.96 -10.95 -17.21
N GLU A 47 3.69 -12.02 -16.88
CA GLU A 47 3.50 -12.76 -15.63
C GLU A 47 4.28 -12.12 -14.48
N ILE A 48 3.60 -11.89 -13.36
CA ILE A 48 4.20 -11.34 -12.13
C ILE A 48 3.67 -12.11 -10.93
N ASP A 49 4.58 -12.79 -10.24
CA ASP A 49 4.23 -13.54 -9.03
C ASP A 49 4.03 -12.62 -7.82
N THR A 50 4.88 -11.60 -7.68
CA THR A 50 4.92 -10.76 -6.49
C THR A 50 5.46 -9.37 -6.80
N ILE A 51 4.80 -8.36 -6.24
CA ILE A 51 5.16 -6.95 -6.42
C ILE A 51 5.60 -6.38 -5.09
N VAL A 52 6.90 -6.12 -4.96
CA VAL A 52 7.54 -5.79 -3.69
C VAL A 52 7.53 -4.28 -3.46
N VAL A 53 7.17 -3.85 -2.25
CA VAL A 53 7.29 -2.45 -1.82
C VAL A 53 8.74 -2.09 -1.63
N GLN A 54 9.21 -1.04 -2.33
CA GLN A 54 10.57 -0.53 -2.16
C GLN A 54 10.73 0.17 -0.81
N LYS A 55 11.95 0.14 -0.26
CA LYS A 55 12.28 0.62 1.09
C LYS A 55 11.83 2.06 1.32
N GLU A 56 11.98 2.91 0.32
CA GLU A 56 11.68 4.34 0.36
C GLU A 56 10.17 4.59 0.49
N SER A 57 9.33 3.61 0.16
CA SER A 57 7.88 3.69 0.27
C SER A 57 7.31 3.06 1.54
N ILE A 58 8.15 2.40 2.36
CA ILE A 58 7.70 1.83 3.65
C ILE A 58 7.07 2.90 4.56
N PRO A 59 7.62 4.13 4.69
CA PRO A 59 7.00 5.18 5.52
C PRO A 59 5.61 5.63 5.05
N LEU A 60 5.18 5.25 3.84
CA LEU A 60 3.81 5.52 3.39
C LEU A 60 2.78 4.62 4.09
N LEU A 61 3.21 3.51 4.69
CA LEU A 61 2.37 2.59 5.45
C LEU A 61 2.09 3.09 6.88
N ASP A 62 2.82 4.11 7.34
CA ASP A 62 2.60 4.70 8.65
C ASP A 62 1.29 5.51 8.64
N PRO A 63 0.48 5.41 9.71
CA PRO A 63 -0.77 6.14 9.84
C PRO A 63 -0.53 7.66 9.92
N LYS A 64 -1.47 8.43 9.37
CA LYS A 64 -1.45 9.90 9.35
C LYS A 64 -2.77 10.46 9.83
N VAL A 65 -2.75 11.71 10.30
CA VAL A 65 -3.96 12.48 10.59
C VAL A 65 -4.86 12.49 9.34
N GLY A 66 -6.14 12.20 9.52
CA GLY A 66 -7.14 12.09 8.46
C GLY A 66 -7.28 10.70 7.84
N ASP A 67 -6.40 9.75 8.15
CA ASP A 67 -6.58 8.37 7.70
C ASP A 67 -7.76 7.70 8.42
N MET A 68 -8.48 6.86 7.68
CA MET A 68 -9.40 5.90 8.27
C MET A 68 -8.67 4.57 8.46
N VAL A 69 -8.65 4.07 9.70
CA VAL A 69 -7.95 2.84 10.06
C VAL A 69 -8.90 1.83 10.67
N GLU A 70 -8.55 0.55 10.54
CA GLU A 70 -9.18 -0.55 11.25
C GLU A 70 -8.35 -0.89 12.50
N ASP A 71 -8.99 -0.84 13.67
CA ASP A 71 -8.37 -1.14 14.97
C ASP A 71 -8.59 -2.63 15.34
N ASP A 72 -7.59 -3.24 16.00
CA ASP A 72 -7.46 -4.69 16.19
C ASP A 72 -8.57 -5.31 17.05
N GLY A 73 -9.18 -4.53 17.96
CA GLY A 73 -10.05 -5.08 18.98
C GLY A 73 -11.42 -5.56 18.48
N ARG A 74 -11.97 -4.98 17.39
CA ARG A 74 -13.36 -5.25 16.92
C ARG A 74 -13.62 -4.97 15.43
N GLY A 75 -12.60 -4.68 14.62
CA GLY A 75 -12.81 -4.21 13.24
C GLY A 75 -13.50 -2.84 13.19
N LYS A 76 -13.41 -2.05 14.26
CA LYS A 76 -13.98 -0.71 14.30
C LYS A 76 -13.14 0.21 13.42
N LEU A 77 -13.82 0.88 12.50
CA LEU A 77 -13.24 1.96 11.71
C LEU A 77 -13.20 3.24 12.52
N ARG A 78 -12.06 3.94 12.48
CA ARG A 78 -11.91 5.27 13.09
C ARG A 78 -11.13 6.19 12.16
N ILE A 79 -11.47 7.47 12.18
CA ILE A 79 -10.68 8.51 11.52
C ILE A 79 -9.67 9.05 12.53
N LEU A 80 -8.41 9.12 12.13
CA LEU A 80 -7.34 9.62 12.97
C LEU A 80 -7.35 11.15 13.01
N THR A 81 -7.24 11.70 14.22
CA THR A 81 -7.07 13.12 14.52
C THR A 81 -5.75 13.33 15.27
N GLU A 82 -5.31 14.58 15.45
CA GLU A 82 -4.05 14.92 16.13
C GLU A 82 -3.88 14.29 17.52
N GLN A 83 -4.98 14.13 18.27
CA GLN A 83 -4.98 13.54 19.62
C GLN A 83 -4.57 12.07 19.65
N HIS A 84 -4.57 11.40 18.50
CA HIS A 84 -4.16 10.00 18.38
C HIS A 84 -2.66 9.83 18.18
N PHE A 85 -1.89 10.92 18.10
CA PHE A 85 -0.47 10.90 17.83
C PHE A 85 0.37 11.23 19.09
N PRO A 86 1.51 10.54 19.31
CA PRO A 86 2.08 9.47 18.47
C PRO A 86 1.17 8.24 18.48
N TYR A 87 0.97 7.63 17.30
CA TYR A 87 0.03 6.52 17.17
C TYR A 87 0.64 5.26 17.78
N THR A 88 0.12 4.86 18.95
CA THR A 88 0.63 3.74 19.76
C THR A 88 -0.29 2.52 19.77
N ALA A 89 -1.45 2.59 19.13
CA ALA A 89 -2.36 1.47 19.01
C ALA A 89 -1.83 0.43 17.99
N ASN A 90 -2.27 -0.82 18.14
CA ASN A 90 -1.97 -1.89 17.18
C ASN A 90 -2.74 -1.64 15.88
N LEU A 91 -2.12 -0.89 14.97
CA LEU A 91 -2.68 -0.69 13.64
C LEU A 91 -2.81 -2.03 12.93
N LYS A 92 -4.04 -2.45 12.60
CA LYS A 92 -4.24 -3.59 11.70
C LYS A 92 -3.97 -3.16 10.25
N GLN A 93 -4.65 -2.10 9.80
CA GLN A 93 -4.44 -1.52 8.47
C GLN A 93 -5.04 -0.11 8.34
N ILE A 94 -4.49 0.65 7.40
CA ILE A 94 -5.13 1.85 6.85
C ILE A 94 -6.12 1.40 5.77
N VAL A 95 -7.36 1.87 5.84
CA VAL A 95 -8.43 1.53 4.89
C VAL A 95 -8.65 2.66 3.89
N GLN A 96 -8.47 3.92 4.32
CA GLN A 96 -8.64 5.09 3.46
C GLN A 96 -7.67 6.20 3.85
N ARG A 97 -7.17 6.92 2.85
CA ARG A 97 -6.37 8.13 2.99
C ARG A 97 -6.81 9.17 1.97
N ASN A 98 -7.06 10.41 2.40
CA ASN A 98 -7.48 11.52 1.53
C ASN A 98 -8.67 11.18 0.60
N GLY A 99 -9.70 10.51 1.14
CA GLY A 99 -10.88 10.13 0.34
C GLY A 99 -10.69 8.93 -0.58
N ARG A 100 -9.50 8.31 -0.60
CA ARG A 100 -9.19 7.17 -1.49
C ARG A 100 -8.91 5.91 -0.70
N ALA A 101 -9.36 4.77 -1.23
CA ALA A 101 -9.03 3.46 -0.67
C ALA A 101 -7.51 3.30 -0.57
N PHE A 102 -7.03 2.91 0.61
CA PHE A 102 -5.63 2.57 0.86
C PHE A 102 -5.55 1.05 0.95
N ILE A 103 -4.96 0.42 -0.05
CA ILE A 103 -4.86 -1.03 -0.10
C ILE A 103 -3.58 -1.42 0.62
N PHE A 104 -3.70 -1.99 1.81
CA PHE A 104 -2.55 -2.33 2.64
C PHE A 104 -1.82 -3.57 2.05
N PRO A 105 -0.48 -3.55 1.93
CA PRO A 105 0.26 -4.69 1.40
C PRO A 105 0.28 -5.85 2.38
N SER A 106 0.46 -7.07 1.87
CA SER A 106 0.76 -8.23 2.69
C SER A 106 2.18 -8.13 3.25
N GLN A 107 2.38 -8.65 4.46
CA GLN A 107 3.68 -8.73 5.10
C GLN A 107 4.17 -10.19 5.04
N LEU A 108 5.36 -10.42 4.50
CA LEU A 108 6.08 -11.68 4.73
C LEU A 108 6.56 -11.67 6.18
N LYS A 109 6.04 -12.61 6.97
CA LYS A 109 6.62 -12.95 8.26
C LYS A 109 7.80 -13.87 7.98
N ASP A 110 8.98 -13.47 8.43
CA ASP A 110 10.17 -14.33 8.49
C ASP A 110 9.89 -15.54 9.39
#